data_AF-A0A816SIL1-F1
#
_entry.id   AF-A0A816SIL1-F1
#
_cell.length_a   1.000
_cell.length_b   1.000
_cell.length_c   1.000
_cell.angle_alpha   90.00
_cell.angle_beta   90.00
_cell.angle_gamma   90.00
#
_symmetry.space_group_name_H-M   'P 1'
#
loop_
_entity.id
_entity.type
_entity.pdbx_description
1 polymer ?
#
loop_
_entity_poly.entity_id
_entity_poly.type
_entity_poly.pdbx_seq_one_letter_code
_entity_poly.pdbx_strand_id
1 'polypeptide(L)'
;KSYPGKELPKYLFWAVAKSFNIGDYDRALTALKAFDAGVYEAVLSKNPSNCSRAFFSSTLVFEDLSNNFYGSYNNTLNTAREMPLVEIKLLNHHQEMFHCQQKKKKKKRGLKERMSPHRIKRKEKDYRSLRKR
;
A
#
# COMPACT_ATOMS: atom_id res chain seq x y z
N LYS A 1 18.50 12.15 -4.21
CA LYS A 1 18.58 13.19 -3.16
C LYS A 1 17.78 12.69 -1.95
N SER A 2 18.45 12.38 -0.85
CA SER A 2 17.77 12.07 0.42
C SER A 2 17.46 13.40 1.09
N TYR A 3 16.22 13.65 1.48
CA TYR A 3 15.84 14.84 2.24
C TYR A 3 16.02 14.51 3.74
N PRO A 4 17.10 14.97 4.39
CA PRO A 4 17.39 14.57 5.76
C PRO A 4 16.37 15.21 6.73
N GLY A 5 15.85 14.41 7.67
CA GLY A 5 15.17 14.90 8.88
C GLY A 5 13.65 15.12 8.79
N LYS A 6 13.02 14.91 7.64
CA LYS A 6 11.54 14.94 7.52
C LYS A 6 11.07 13.61 6.93
N GLU A 7 10.12 12.95 7.58
CA GLU A 7 9.43 11.82 6.94
C GLU A 7 8.82 12.35 5.64
N LEU A 8 9.30 11.83 4.49
CA LEU A 8 8.77 12.19 3.18
C LEU A 8 7.25 12.07 3.24
N PRO A 9 6.50 13.15 2.94
CA PRO A 9 5.05 13.13 3.01
C PRO A 9 4.52 12.33 1.83
N LYS A 10 4.60 11.00 1.94
CA LYS A 10 4.07 10.04 0.97
C LYS A 10 2.62 10.37 0.66
N TYR A 11 1.86 10.84 1.66
CA TYR A 11 0.48 11.27 1.49
C TYR A 11 0.32 12.45 0.51
N LEU A 12 1.19 13.47 0.55
CA LEU A 12 1.15 14.61 -0.39
C LEU A 12 1.52 14.18 -1.80
N PHE A 13 2.57 13.35 -1.92
CA PHE A 13 2.95 12.78 -3.21
C PHE A 13 1.80 11.97 -3.83
N TRP A 14 1.17 11.09 -3.05
CA TRP A 14 0.03 10.30 -3.50
C TRP A 14 -1.21 11.15 -3.74
N ALA A 15 -1.39 12.29 -3.06
CA ALA A 15 -2.48 13.22 -3.34
C ALA A 15 -2.34 13.83 -4.74
N VAL A 16 -1.13 14.22 -5.14
CA VAL A 16 -0.84 14.69 -6.51
C VAL A 16 -1.12 13.57 -7.52
N ALA A 17 -0.58 12.37 -7.31
CA ALA A 17 -0.73 11.25 -8.25
C ALA A 17 -2.18 10.74 -8.39
N LYS A 18 -2.99 10.83 -7.31
CA LYS A 18 -4.38 10.35 -7.29
C LYS A 18 -5.41 11.41 -7.63
N SER A 19 -5.00 12.66 -7.87
CA SER A 19 -5.91 13.73 -8.25
C SER A 19 -6.68 13.35 -9.53
N PHE A 20 -8.00 13.53 -9.51
CA PHE A 20 -8.88 13.11 -10.61
C PHE A 20 -9.16 14.25 -11.60
N ASN A 21 -9.15 15.49 -11.10
CA ASN A 21 -9.35 16.68 -11.90
C ASN A 21 -8.13 17.61 -11.76
N ILE A 22 -8.00 18.54 -12.71
CA ILE A 22 -6.89 19.50 -12.76
C ILE A 22 -6.90 20.41 -11.53
N GLY A 23 -8.08 20.79 -11.01
CA GLY A 23 -8.18 21.63 -9.82
C GLY A 23 -7.62 20.98 -8.55
N ASP A 24 -7.86 19.70 -8.34
CA ASP A 24 -7.34 18.90 -7.23
C ASP A 24 -5.85 18.65 -7.38
N TYR A 25 -5.39 18.49 -8.62
CA TYR A 25 -3.97 18.38 -8.94
C TYR A 25 -3.21 19.66 -8.55
N ASP A 26 -3.71 20.83 -8.96
CA ASP A 26 -3.10 22.13 -8.65
C ASP A 26 -3.13 22.42 -7.14
N ARG A 27 -4.22 22.07 -6.45
CA ARG A 27 -4.31 22.16 -4.99
C ARG A 27 -3.28 21.27 -4.30
N ALA A 28 -3.11 20.04 -4.76
CA ALA A 28 -2.14 19.10 -4.20
C ALA A 28 -0.70 19.55 -4.46
N LEU A 29 -0.40 20.11 -5.64
CA LEU A 29 0.90 20.71 -5.95
C LEU A 29 1.19 21.94 -5.10
N THR A 30 0.19 22.78 -4.87
CA THR A 30 0.31 23.96 -3.99
C THR A 30 0.61 23.53 -2.55
N ALA A 31 -0.07 22.48 -2.05
CA ALA A 31 0.20 21.90 -0.74
C ALA A 31 1.61 21.30 -0.64
N LEU A 32 2.09 20.66 -1.71
CA LEU A 32 3.45 20.12 -1.78
C LEU A 32 4.51 21.23 -1.75
N LYS A 33 4.28 22.32 -2.50
CA LYS A 33 5.14 23.50 -2.53
C LYS A 33 5.21 24.21 -1.17
N ALA A 34 4.07 24.29 -0.47
CA ALA A 34 4.00 24.87 0.88
C ALA A 34 4.75 24.01 1.93
N PHE A 35 4.85 22.70 1.71
CA PHE A 35 5.58 21.80 2.61
C PHE A 35 7.10 21.93 2.45
N ASP A 36 7.59 21.80 1.22
CA ASP A 36 9.02 21.89 0.92
C ASP A 36 9.26 22.21 -0.57
N ALA A 37 9.94 23.32 -0.84
CA ALA A 37 10.27 23.74 -2.19
C ALA A 37 11.20 22.74 -2.90
N GLY A 38 12.15 22.11 -2.19
CA GLY A 38 13.06 21.13 -2.77
C GLY A 38 12.34 19.86 -3.24
N VAL A 39 11.38 19.37 -2.44
CA VAL A 39 10.53 18.24 -2.81
C VAL A 39 9.65 18.57 -4.02
N TYR A 40 9.07 19.76 -4.04
CA TYR A 40 8.28 20.24 -5.17
C TYR A 40 9.09 20.26 -6.49
N GLU A 41 10.30 20.82 -6.47
CA GLU A 41 11.17 20.84 -7.65
C GLU A 41 11.58 19.43 -8.11
N ALA A 42 11.84 18.51 -7.17
CA ALA A 42 12.17 17.13 -7.51
C ALA A 42 10.98 16.37 -8.11
N VAL A 43 9.76 16.66 -7.65
CA VAL A 43 8.53 16.08 -8.21
C VAL A 43 8.27 16.64 -9.61
N LEU A 44 8.41 17.96 -9.80
CA LEU A 44 8.29 18.60 -11.12
C LEU A 44 9.30 18.09 -12.13
N SER A 45 10.56 17.89 -11.73
CA SER A 45 11.62 17.33 -12.58
C SER A 45 11.28 15.95 -13.14
N LYS A 46 10.36 15.21 -12.50
CA LYS A 46 9.91 13.89 -12.95
C LYS A 46 8.63 13.91 -13.79
N ASN A 47 8.15 15.09 -14.17
CA ASN A 47 6.91 15.30 -14.91
C ASN A 47 5.68 14.63 -14.24
N PRO A 48 5.18 15.21 -13.14
CA PRO A 48 4.12 14.63 -12.31
C PRO A 48 2.79 14.47 -13.05
N SER A 49 2.60 15.19 -14.16
CA SER A 49 1.46 15.10 -15.07
C SER A 49 1.31 13.68 -15.65
N ASN A 50 2.42 13.03 -16.00
CA ASN A 50 2.42 11.66 -16.55
C ASN A 50 2.02 10.60 -15.53
N CYS A 51 2.04 10.94 -14.24
CA CYS A 51 1.74 10.02 -13.14
C CYS A 51 0.41 10.34 -12.46
N SER A 52 -0.25 11.43 -12.87
CA SER A 52 -1.48 11.91 -12.27
C SER A 52 -2.70 11.49 -13.09
N ARG A 53 -3.71 10.97 -12.39
CA ARG A 53 -4.95 10.49 -13.01
C ARG A 53 -5.73 11.61 -13.72
N ALA A 54 -5.52 12.87 -13.33
CA ALA A 54 -6.15 14.04 -13.94
C ALA A 54 -5.80 14.24 -15.42
N PHE A 55 -4.66 13.72 -15.87
CA PHE A 55 -4.19 13.84 -17.27
C PHE A 55 -4.38 12.56 -18.08
N PHE A 56 -4.96 11.52 -17.47
CA PHE A 56 -5.20 10.27 -18.18
C PHE A 56 -6.45 10.41 -19.05
N SER A 57 -6.31 10.05 -20.32
CA SER A 57 -7.45 9.92 -21.22
C SER A 57 -8.35 8.76 -20.75
N SER A 58 -9.65 8.88 -21.02
CA SER A 58 -10.60 7.77 -20.89
C SER A 58 -10.32 6.66 -21.91
N THR A 59 -9.63 6.98 -23.00
CA THR A 59 -9.12 6.02 -23.96
C THR A 59 -7.82 5.41 -23.45
N LEU A 60 -7.82 4.09 -23.23
CA LEU A 60 -6.65 3.37 -22.73
C LEU A 60 -5.54 3.38 -23.79
N VAL A 61 -4.50 4.20 -23.59
CA VAL A 61 -3.27 4.12 -24.39
C VAL A 61 -2.42 2.99 -23.78
N PHE A 62 -2.61 1.78 -24.33
CA PHE A 62 -2.25 0.52 -23.69
C PHE A 62 -0.79 0.08 -23.93
N GLU A 63 -0.03 0.76 -24.77
CA GLU A 63 1.25 0.24 -25.28
C GLU A 63 2.30 0.03 -24.17
N ASP A 64 2.59 1.07 -23.38
CA ASP A 64 3.58 0.97 -22.29
C ASP A 64 3.11 0.12 -21.10
N LEU A 65 1.80 0.14 -20.82
CA LEU A 65 1.20 -0.69 -19.77
C LEU A 65 1.26 -2.19 -20.12
N SER A 66 1.09 -2.51 -21.40
CA SER A 66 1.09 -3.89 -21.90
C SER A 66 2.44 -4.58 -21.70
N ASN A 67 3.55 -3.85 -21.93
CA ASN A 67 4.89 -4.43 -21.82
C ASN A 67 5.26 -4.72 -20.35
N ASN A 68 4.94 -3.81 -19.43
CA ASN A 68 5.21 -4.04 -18.00
C ASN A 68 4.31 -5.16 -17.43
N PHE A 69 3.05 -5.22 -17.87
CA PHE A 69 2.15 -6.31 -17.50
C PHE A 69 2.67 -7.66 -18.01
N TYR A 70 3.05 -7.73 -19.29
CA TYR A 70 3.61 -8.94 -19.91
C TYR A 70 4.93 -9.37 -19.25
N GLY A 71 5.84 -8.43 -18.98
CA GLY A 71 7.10 -8.70 -18.29
C GLY A 71 6.91 -9.25 -16.88
N SER A 72 6.03 -8.63 -16.07
CA SER A 72 5.73 -9.09 -14.71
C SER A 72 5.04 -10.46 -14.69
N TYR A 73 4.13 -10.70 -15.64
CA TYR A 73 3.43 -11.97 -15.79
C TYR A 73 4.41 -13.09 -16.19
N ASN A 74 5.25 -12.84 -17.18
CA ASN A 74 6.26 -13.80 -17.63
C ASN A 74 7.30 -14.10 -16.57
N ASN A 75 7.73 -13.11 -15.79
CA ASN A 75 8.65 -13.33 -14.69
C ASN A 75 8.04 -14.31 -13.66
N THR A 76 6.77 -14.11 -13.31
CA THR A 76 6.04 -15.00 -12.39
C THR A 76 5.94 -16.43 -12.95
N LEU A 77 5.65 -16.55 -14.26
CA LEU A 77 5.61 -17.85 -14.92
C LEU A 77 6.97 -18.54 -14.98
N ASN A 78 8.05 -17.80 -15.23
CA ASN A 78 9.39 -18.37 -15.28
C ASN A 78 9.80 -18.90 -13.90
N THR A 79 9.55 -18.14 -12.83
CA THR A 79 9.76 -18.63 -11.46
C THR A 79 8.92 -19.88 -11.16
N ALA A 80 7.68 -19.95 -11.65
CA ALA A 80 6.85 -21.14 -11.51
C ALA A 80 7.36 -22.33 -12.33
N ARG A 81 7.95 -22.11 -13.51
CA ARG A 81 8.52 -23.17 -14.37
C ARG A 81 9.82 -23.73 -13.82
N GLU A 82 10.60 -22.91 -13.13
CA GLU A 82 11.88 -23.30 -12.52
C GLU A 82 11.69 -24.16 -11.25
N MET A 83 10.51 -24.09 -10.62
CA MET A 83 10.22 -24.86 -9.42
C MET A 83 9.61 -26.24 -9.74
N PRO A 84 10.08 -27.33 -9.10
CA PRO A 84 9.36 -28.60 -9.08
C PRO A 84 7.93 -28.41 -8.54
N LEU A 85 6.94 -29.12 -9.12
CA LEU A 85 5.51 -29.04 -8.78
C LEU A 85 5.21 -29.11 -7.26
N VAL A 86 6.02 -29.85 -6.50
CA VAL A 86 5.87 -30.01 -5.04
C VAL A 86 6.24 -28.72 -4.30
N GLU A 87 7.28 -28.02 -4.73
CA GLU A 87 7.76 -26.80 -4.08
C GLU A 87 6.78 -25.63 -4.28
N ILE A 88 6.17 -25.51 -5.47
CA ILE A 88 5.14 -24.50 -5.76
C ILE A 88 3.94 -24.64 -4.81
N LYS A 89 3.48 -25.88 -4.59
CA LYS A 89 2.35 -26.15 -3.68
C LYS A 89 2.67 -25.74 -2.25
N LEU A 90 3.86 -26.05 -1.76
CA LEU A 90 4.31 -25.66 -0.43
C LEU A 90 4.43 -24.14 -0.29
N LEU A 91 4.98 -23.46 -1.29
CA LEU A 91 5.10 -22.00 -1.31
C LEU A 91 3.72 -21.32 -1.29
N ASN A 92 2.79 -21.76 -2.14
CA ASN A 92 1.43 -21.24 -2.19
C ASN A 92 0.71 -21.47 -0.86
N HIS A 93 0.85 -22.67 -0.27
CA HIS A 93 0.28 -22.97 1.04
C HIS A 93 0.84 -22.05 2.13
N HIS A 94 2.16 -21.80 2.15
CA HIS A 94 2.76 -20.86 3.09
C HIS A 94 2.25 -19.43 2.92
N GLN A 95 2.08 -18.95 1.69
CA GLN A 95 1.48 -17.64 1.42
C GLN A 95 0.04 -17.55 1.90
N GLU A 96 -0.79 -18.54 1.60
CA GLU A 96 -2.19 -18.61 2.07
C GLU A 96 -2.27 -18.63 3.59
N MET A 97 -1.44 -19.45 4.23
CA MET A 97 -1.35 -19.53 5.69
C MET A 97 -0.95 -18.19 6.28
N PHE A 98 0.04 -17.50 5.70
CA PHE A 98 0.44 -16.16 6.12
C PHE A 98 -0.71 -15.15 5.97
N HIS A 99 -1.41 -15.14 4.84
CA HIS A 99 -2.57 -14.26 4.63
C HIS A 99 -3.71 -14.53 5.63
N CYS A 100 -4.01 -15.80 5.90
CA CYS A 100 -4.98 -16.21 6.91
C CYS A 100 -4.59 -15.71 8.31
N GLN A 101 -3.31 -15.81 8.69
CA GLN A 101 -2.82 -15.27 9.96
C GLN A 101 -2.98 -13.75 10.05
N GLN A 102 -2.64 -13.02 8.98
CA GLN A 102 -2.77 -11.56 8.95
C GLN A 102 -4.26 -11.12 9.03
N LYS A 103 -5.17 -11.83 8.35
CA LYS A 103 -6.63 -11.61 8.46
C LYS A 103 -7.12 -11.82 9.91
N LYS A 104 -6.68 -12.91 10.57
CA LYS A 104 -7.00 -13.18 11.98
C LYS A 104 -6.48 -12.07 12.92
N LYS A 105 -5.25 -11.58 12.70
CA LYS A 105 -4.67 -10.46 13.48
C LYS A 105 -5.46 -9.16 13.30
N LYS A 106 -5.81 -8.79 12.06
CA LYS A 106 -6.64 -7.60 11.78
C LYS A 106 -8.02 -7.70 12.45
N LYS A 107 -8.69 -8.85 12.37
CA LYS A 107 -9.98 -9.08 13.04
C LYS A 107 -9.87 -8.93 14.57
N LYS A 108 -8.81 -9.46 15.18
CA LYS A 108 -8.55 -9.29 16.63
C LYS A 108 -8.31 -7.82 17.01
N ARG A 109 -7.57 -7.06 16.19
CA ARG A 109 -7.35 -5.61 16.40
C ARG A 109 -8.65 -4.82 16.32
N GLY A 110 -9.42 -5.00 15.23
CA GLY A 110 -10.71 -4.34 15.07
C GLY A 110 -11.72 -4.73 16.15
N LEU A 111 -11.68 -5.96 16.67
CA LEU A 111 -12.49 -6.34 17.82
C LEU A 111 -12.06 -5.62 19.09
N LYS A 112 -10.76 -5.48 19.37
CA LYS A 112 -10.27 -4.71 20.53
C LYS A 112 -10.68 -3.23 20.45
N GLU A 113 -10.57 -2.63 19.26
CA GLU A 113 -10.96 -1.23 19.01
C GLU A 113 -12.47 -0.98 19.22
N ARG A 114 -13.32 -1.98 18.95
CA ARG A 114 -14.78 -1.89 19.15
C ARG A 114 -15.25 -2.21 20.57
N MET A 115 -14.37 -2.70 21.44
CA MET A 115 -14.73 -3.14 22.80
C MET A 115 -14.48 -2.01 23.80
N SER A 116 -15.49 -1.68 24.60
CA SER A 116 -15.32 -0.71 25.70
C SER A 116 -14.17 -1.13 26.64
N PRO A 117 -13.32 -0.19 27.11
CA PRO A 117 -12.20 -0.47 28.01
C PRO A 117 -12.59 -1.29 29.25
N HIS A 118 -13.81 -1.10 29.75
CA HIS A 118 -14.35 -1.85 30.88
C HIS A 118 -14.53 -3.34 30.56
N ARG A 119 -14.98 -3.64 29.35
CA ARG A 119 -15.19 -5.02 28.85
C ARG A 119 -13.86 -5.74 28.59
N ILE A 120 -12.82 -4.99 28.19
CA ILE A 120 -11.46 -5.51 28.01
C ILE A 120 -10.87 -5.94 29.36
N LYS A 121 -10.92 -5.05 30.36
CA LYS A 121 -10.42 -5.33 31.73
C LYS A 121 -11.13 -6.53 32.39
N ARG A 122 -12.44 -6.69 32.16
CA ARG A 122 -13.22 -7.83 32.68
C ARG A 122 -12.75 -9.15 32.06
N LYS A 123 -12.63 -9.21 30.73
CA LYS A 123 -12.10 -10.40 30.06
C LYS A 123 -10.67 -10.73 30.49
N GLU A 124 -9.82 -9.72 30.69
CA GLU A 124 -8.44 -9.92 31.12
C GLU A 124 -8.35 -10.47 32.56
N LYS A 125 -9.25 -10.05 33.46
CA LYS A 125 -9.43 -10.68 34.77
C LYS A 125 -9.89 -12.13 34.66
N ASP A 126 -10.86 -12.42 33.80
CA ASP A 126 -11.38 -13.78 33.58
C ASP A 126 -10.30 -14.72 33.01
N TYR A 127 -9.49 -14.25 32.05
CA TYR A 127 -8.36 -15.03 31.54
C TYR A 127 -7.28 -15.26 32.62
N ARG A 128 -7.05 -14.27 33.49
CA ARG A 128 -6.05 -14.35 34.56
C ARG A 128 -6.50 -15.27 35.71
N SER A 129 -7.80 -15.41 35.97
CA SER A 129 -8.33 -16.37 36.93
C SER A 129 -8.33 -17.80 36.39
N LEU A 130 -8.61 -17.99 35.10
CA LEU A 130 -8.53 -19.30 34.43
C LEU A 130 -7.11 -19.87 34.35
N ARG A 131 -6.08 -19.03 34.25
CA ARG A 131 -4.66 -19.43 34.23
C ARG A 131 -4.08 -19.75 35.62
N LYS A 132 -4.81 -19.42 36.69
CA LYS A 132 -4.41 -19.64 38.09
C LYS A 132 -5.06 -20.88 38.72
N ARG A 133 -5.91 -21.58 37.97
CA ARG A 133 -6.39 -22.93 38.27
C ARG A 133 -5.53 -23.92 37.50
#